data_AF-A0A3D0RYY7-F1
#
_entry.id   AF-A0A3D0RYY7-F1
#
_cell.length_a   1.000
_cell.length_b   1.000
_cell.length_c   1.000
_cell.angle_alpha   90.00
_cell.angle_beta   90.00
_cell.angle_gamma   90.00
#
_symmetry.space_group_name_H-M   'P 1'
#
loop_
_entity.id
_entity.type
_entity.pdbx_description
1 polymer ?
#
loop_
_entity_poly.entity_id
_entity_poly.type
_entity_poly.pdbx_seq_one_letter_code
_entity_poly.pdbx_strand_id
1 'polypeptide(L)'
;MGHDRGVSAVPLPAEVLAFAARGPEWAAYVERLPRLVRELTDEWGLVVDGEPMSGFGSLVVPVLRDGSAAVLKLAFPDDEGEHEALGLQRWGGSGAVRLLSADPHRSALLLERLHPVDLDSLPVLDACEVVAALYARLHVPALPQLRPLTSYVARWTEQLAALPRDAPLPHRL
;
A
#
# COMPACT_ATOMS: atom_id res chain seq x y z
N MET A 1 20.62 -31.89 -10.81
CA MET A 1 19.17 -32.05 -11.06
C MET A 1 18.52 -30.73 -10.65
N GLY A 2 18.43 -29.80 -11.60
CA GLY A 2 18.00 -28.42 -11.31
C GLY A 2 16.51 -28.38 -11.00
N HIS A 3 16.13 -27.83 -9.85
CA HIS A 3 14.77 -27.42 -9.62
C HIS A 3 14.55 -26.13 -10.41
N ASP A 4 13.89 -26.28 -11.55
CA ASP A 4 13.15 -25.22 -12.22
C ASP A 4 12.06 -24.74 -11.25
N ARG A 5 12.42 -23.81 -10.34
CA ARG A 5 11.45 -23.09 -9.52
C ARG A 5 10.82 -22.04 -10.41
N GLY A 6 10.01 -22.48 -11.36
CA GLY A 6 9.11 -21.60 -12.08
C GLY A 6 8.21 -20.93 -11.05
N VAL A 7 8.49 -19.67 -10.73
CA VAL A 7 7.52 -18.81 -10.05
C VAL A 7 6.35 -18.74 -11.02
N SER A 8 5.32 -19.55 -10.75
CA SER A 8 4.08 -19.51 -11.50
C SER A 8 3.60 -18.05 -11.53
N ALA A 9 3.18 -17.57 -12.69
CA ALA A 9 2.74 -16.20 -12.85
C ALA A 9 1.69 -15.88 -11.78
N VAL A 10 1.99 -14.88 -10.95
CA VAL A 10 1.10 -14.45 -9.88
C VAL A 10 -0.15 -13.83 -10.53
N PRO A 11 -1.34 -14.44 -10.40
CA PRO A 11 -2.55 -13.91 -11.03
C PRO A 11 -2.91 -12.58 -10.35
N LEU A 12 -3.19 -11.56 -11.16
CA LEU A 12 -3.63 -10.28 -10.62
C LEU A 12 -5.11 -10.36 -10.23
N PRO A 13 -5.50 -9.87 -9.03
CA PRO A 13 -6.91 -9.76 -8.64
C PRO A 13 -7.70 -8.91 -9.63
N ALA A 14 -9.00 -9.20 -9.79
CA ALA A 14 -9.88 -8.45 -10.70
C ALA A 14 -9.91 -6.96 -10.38
N GLU A 15 -9.85 -6.60 -9.10
CA GLU A 15 -9.80 -5.23 -8.61
C GLU A 15 -8.52 -4.51 -9.03
N VAL A 16 -7.38 -5.22 -9.04
CA VAL A 16 -6.09 -4.67 -9.50
C VAL A 16 -6.12 -4.49 -11.01
N LEU A 17 -6.67 -5.44 -11.76
CA LEU A 17 -6.85 -5.31 -13.21
C LEU A 17 -7.74 -4.10 -13.56
N ALA A 18 -8.79 -3.85 -12.78
CA ALA A 18 -9.70 -2.72 -12.97
C ALA A 18 -9.02 -1.35 -12.82
N PHE A 19 -7.86 -1.25 -12.15
CA PHE A 19 -7.11 -0.01 -12.08
C PHE A 19 -6.72 0.53 -13.46
N ALA A 20 -6.51 -0.33 -14.46
CA ALA A 20 -6.17 0.08 -15.82
C ALA A 20 -7.20 1.05 -16.44
N ALA A 21 -8.46 1.01 -15.99
CA ALA A 21 -9.51 1.93 -16.45
C ALA A 21 -9.36 3.37 -15.91
N ARG A 22 -8.48 3.61 -14.94
CA ARG A 22 -8.24 4.93 -14.34
C ARG A 22 -7.35 5.85 -15.22
N GLY A 23 -6.75 5.30 -16.28
CA GLY A 23 -5.94 6.07 -17.24
C GLY A 23 -4.68 5.34 -17.70
N PRO A 24 -3.92 5.92 -18.64
CA PRO A 24 -2.77 5.28 -19.26
C PRO A 24 -1.65 4.94 -18.28
N GLU A 25 -1.41 5.80 -17.28
CA GLU A 25 -0.40 5.55 -16.24
C GLU A 25 -0.75 4.34 -15.37
N TRP A 26 -2.03 4.21 -15.01
CA TRP A 26 -2.53 3.06 -14.27
C TRP A 26 -2.48 1.77 -15.09
N ALA A 27 -2.81 1.83 -16.39
CA ALA A 27 -2.67 0.68 -17.29
C ALA A 27 -1.21 0.20 -17.37
N ALA A 28 -0.26 1.12 -17.55
CA ALA A 28 1.17 0.81 -17.57
C ALA A 28 1.67 0.30 -16.20
N TYR A 29 1.09 0.76 -15.09
CA TYR A 29 1.36 0.20 -13.77
C TYR A 29 0.90 -1.26 -13.67
N VAL A 30 -0.37 -1.56 -14.02
CA VAL A 30 -0.93 -2.92 -13.97
C VAL A 30 -0.13 -3.89 -14.84
N GLU A 31 0.25 -3.48 -16.06
CA GLU A 31 1.04 -4.29 -16.98
C GLU A 31 2.41 -4.71 -16.41
N ARG A 32 3.04 -3.83 -15.62
CA ARG A 32 4.37 -4.07 -15.04
C ARG A 32 4.35 -4.95 -13.78
N LEU A 33 3.21 -5.07 -13.10
CA LEU A 33 3.11 -5.76 -11.81
C LEU A 33 3.63 -7.21 -11.82
N PRO A 34 3.27 -8.09 -12.77
CA PRO A 34 3.75 -9.46 -12.76
C PRO A 34 5.28 -9.57 -12.89
N ARG A 35 5.91 -8.63 -13.60
CA ARG A 35 7.37 -8.56 -13.70
C ARG A 35 7.98 -8.09 -12.38
N LEU A 36 7.46 -7.02 -11.79
CA LEU A 36 7.94 -6.49 -10.51
C LEU A 36 7.85 -7.52 -9.39
N VAL A 37 6.76 -8.28 -9.31
CA VAL A 37 6.64 -9.36 -8.32
C VAL A 37 7.77 -10.36 -8.47
N ARG A 38 8.04 -10.85 -9.70
CA ARG A 38 9.15 -11.81 -9.95
C ARG A 38 10.51 -11.23 -9.58
N GLU A 39 10.82 -10.03 -10.07
CA GLU A 39 12.09 -9.35 -9.79
C GLU A 39 12.32 -9.19 -8.28
N LEU A 40 11.31 -8.70 -7.56
CA LEU A 40 11.41 -8.48 -6.12
C LEU A 40 11.40 -9.78 -5.31
N THR A 41 10.68 -10.82 -5.74
CA THR A 41 10.77 -12.13 -5.07
C THR A 41 12.14 -12.74 -5.22
N ASP A 42 12.77 -12.63 -6.39
CA ASP A 42 14.10 -13.16 -6.63
C ASP A 42 15.17 -12.34 -5.86
N GLU A 43 15.12 -11.01 -5.96
CA GLU A 43 16.08 -10.11 -5.32
C GLU A 43 16.01 -10.16 -3.79
N TRP A 44 14.81 -10.26 -3.21
CA TRP A 44 14.63 -10.24 -1.75
C TRP A 44 14.52 -11.64 -1.14
N GLY A 45 14.64 -12.71 -1.94
CA GLY A 45 14.59 -14.09 -1.46
C GLY A 45 13.22 -14.48 -0.91
N LEU A 46 12.14 -14.06 -1.58
CA LEU A 46 10.77 -14.28 -1.16
C LEU A 46 10.14 -15.48 -1.86
N VAL A 47 9.19 -16.13 -1.18
CA VAL A 47 8.34 -17.18 -1.76
C VAL A 47 6.89 -16.76 -1.60
N VAL A 48 6.13 -16.67 -2.69
CA VAL A 48 4.69 -16.40 -2.63
C VAL A 48 3.98 -17.52 -1.87
N ASP A 49 3.14 -17.18 -0.89
CA ASP A 49 2.54 -18.14 0.04
C ASP A 49 1.04 -17.90 0.30
N GLY A 50 0.36 -17.26 -0.66
CA GLY A 50 -1.07 -17.03 -0.61
C GLY A 50 -1.58 -16.32 -1.85
N GLU A 51 -2.90 -16.21 -1.94
CA GLU A 51 -3.56 -15.47 -3.01
C GLU A 51 -3.26 -13.96 -2.88
N PRO A 52 -2.88 -13.29 -3.98
CA PRO A 52 -2.74 -11.85 -4.00
C PRO A 52 -4.06 -11.15 -3.68
N MET A 53 -3.94 -9.99 -3.03
CA MET A 53 -5.05 -9.15 -2.63
C MET A 53 -4.89 -7.75 -3.24
N SER A 54 -5.97 -6.97 -3.21
CA SER A 54 -5.99 -5.59 -3.67
C SER A 54 -6.08 -4.64 -2.48
N GLY A 55 -5.25 -3.59 -2.47
CA GLY A 55 -5.47 -2.37 -1.68
C GLY A 55 -6.16 -1.30 -2.52
N PHE A 56 -6.31 -0.08 -1.99
CA PHE A 56 -6.97 1.02 -2.72
C PHE A 56 -6.27 1.40 -4.06
N GLY A 57 -4.94 1.29 -4.08
CA GLY A 57 -4.08 1.59 -5.22
C GLY A 57 -2.84 0.70 -5.26
N SER A 58 -2.91 -0.51 -4.72
CA SER A 58 -1.75 -1.40 -4.58
C SER A 58 -2.10 -2.85 -4.81
N LEU A 59 -1.16 -3.61 -5.38
CA LEU A 59 -1.15 -5.07 -5.29
C LEU A 59 -0.51 -5.48 -3.96
N VAL A 60 -1.10 -6.46 -3.29
CA VAL A 60 -0.64 -6.97 -1.99
C VAL A 60 -0.43 -8.47 -2.12
N VAL A 61 0.81 -8.95 -2.01
CA VAL A 61 1.16 -10.35 -2.23
C VAL A 61 1.66 -10.97 -0.92
N PRO A 62 0.95 -11.96 -0.35
CA PRO A 62 1.49 -12.76 0.74
C PRO A 62 2.78 -13.46 0.30
N VAL A 63 3.84 -13.29 1.09
CA VAL A 63 5.13 -13.94 0.85
C VAL A 63 5.77 -14.46 2.15
N LEU A 64 6.55 -15.53 2.05
CA LEU A 64 7.52 -15.93 3.07
C LEU A 64 8.90 -15.35 2.76
N ARG A 65 9.61 -14.89 3.78
CA ARG A 65 11.04 -14.57 3.75
C ARG A 65 11.75 -15.44 4.76
N ASP A 66 12.63 -16.32 4.30
CA ASP A 66 13.33 -17.28 5.16
C ASP A 66 12.38 -18.07 6.09
N GLY A 67 11.20 -18.42 5.57
CA GLY A 67 10.14 -19.13 6.31
C GLY A 67 9.26 -18.26 7.22
N SER A 68 9.53 -16.95 7.33
CA SER A 68 8.72 -16.01 8.12
C SER A 68 7.68 -15.30 7.24
N ALA A 69 6.45 -15.18 7.74
CA ALA A 69 5.35 -14.53 7.03
C ALA A 69 5.54 -13.01 6.90
N ALA A 70 5.43 -12.52 5.67
CA ALA A 70 5.51 -11.11 5.30
C ALA A 70 4.50 -10.79 4.18
N VAL A 71 4.43 -9.53 3.78
CA VAL A 71 3.60 -9.07 2.66
C VAL A 71 4.44 -8.17 1.77
N LEU A 72 4.47 -8.48 0.47
CA LEU A 72 5.00 -7.59 -0.55
C LEU A 72 3.87 -6.68 -1.05
N LYS A 73 3.98 -5.38 -0.78
CA LYS A 73 3.06 -4.36 -1.29
C LYS A 73 3.73 -3.63 -2.45
N LEU A 74 3.06 -3.57 -3.59
CA LEU A 74 3.43 -2.76 -4.75
C LEU A 74 2.36 -1.69 -4.92
N ALA A 75 2.71 -0.42 -4.72
CA ALA A 75 1.78 0.70 -4.83
C ALA A 75 1.90 1.39 -6.19
N PHE A 76 0.82 2.04 -6.63
CA PHE A 76 0.89 3.01 -7.72
C PHE A 76 1.81 4.18 -7.31
N PRO A 77 2.75 4.61 -8.18
CA PRO A 77 3.68 5.68 -7.85
C PRO A 77 2.99 7.05 -7.93
N ASP A 78 2.55 7.58 -6.79
CA ASP A 78 1.98 8.91 -6.67
C ASP A 78 2.58 9.72 -5.49
N ASP A 79 2.20 10.99 -5.43
CA ASP A 79 2.59 11.91 -4.36
C ASP A 79 2.07 11.50 -2.97
N GLU A 80 1.05 10.65 -2.89
CA GLU A 80 0.47 10.27 -1.60
C GLU A 80 1.28 9.13 -0.98
N GLY A 81 1.76 8.19 -1.80
CA GLY A 81 2.59 7.07 -1.40
C GLY A 81 4.08 7.36 -1.26
N GLU A 82 4.60 8.45 -1.84
CA GLU A 82 6.05 8.75 -1.91
C GLU A 82 6.79 8.58 -0.57
N HIS A 83 6.18 9.02 0.53
CA HIS A 83 6.82 9.00 1.86
C HIS A 83 6.36 7.85 2.75
N GLU A 84 5.63 6.86 2.23
CA GLU A 84 5.07 5.75 3.02
C GLU A 84 6.18 4.97 3.75
N ALA A 85 7.28 4.65 3.07
CA ALA A 85 8.42 3.94 3.66
C ALA A 85 9.04 4.72 4.84
N LEU A 86 9.18 6.05 4.72
CA LEU A 86 9.72 6.90 5.78
C LEU A 86 8.79 6.95 6.99
N GLY A 87 7.48 7.04 6.77
CA GLY A 87 6.48 6.97 7.83
C GLY A 87 6.54 5.66 8.61
N LEU A 88 6.53 4.53 7.90
CA LEU A 88 6.63 3.20 8.51
C LEU A 88 7.95 2.99 9.24
N GLN A 89 9.07 3.49 8.69
CA GLN A 89 10.37 3.47 9.37
C GLN A 89 10.34 4.31 10.65
N ARG A 90 9.70 5.49 10.63
CA ARG A 90 9.59 6.38 11.79
C ARG A 90 8.80 5.76 12.93
N TRP A 91 7.72 5.04 12.63
CA TRP A 91 6.92 4.31 13.61
C TRP A 91 7.61 3.03 14.08
N GLY A 92 8.38 2.36 13.21
CA GLY A 92 9.22 1.22 13.60
C GLY A 92 8.45 0.01 14.16
N GLY A 93 7.18 -0.16 13.79
CA GLY A 93 6.30 -1.18 14.37
C GLY A 93 5.51 -0.71 15.62
N SER A 94 5.66 0.55 16.04
CA SER A 94 4.94 1.11 17.20
C SER A 94 3.57 1.64 16.78
N GLY A 95 2.56 0.77 16.83
CA GLY A 95 1.18 1.11 16.46
C GLY A 95 0.90 1.10 14.96
N ALA A 96 1.90 0.78 14.13
CA ALA A 96 1.79 0.57 12.69
C ALA A 96 2.52 -0.72 12.31
N VAL A 97 2.23 -1.23 11.10
CA VAL A 97 2.95 -2.36 10.51
C VAL A 97 4.46 -2.07 10.42
N ARG A 98 5.28 -3.05 10.77
CA ARG A 98 6.74 -2.96 10.64
C ARG A 98 7.17 -3.05 9.17
N LEU A 99 8.00 -2.09 8.76
CA LEU A 99 8.73 -2.14 7.49
C LEU A 99 9.93 -3.10 7.61
N LEU A 100 9.98 -4.11 6.74
CA LEU A 100 11.08 -5.08 6.67
C LEU A 100 12.10 -4.73 5.60
N SER A 101 11.65 -4.22 4.45
CA SER A 101 12.49 -3.73 3.34
C SER A 101 11.68 -2.77 2.46
N ALA A 102 12.35 -1.89 1.73
CA ALA A 102 11.70 -0.94 0.82
C ALA A 102 12.54 -0.73 -0.44
N ASP A 103 11.84 -0.52 -1.55
CA ASP A 103 12.39 0.08 -2.77
C ASP A 103 11.46 1.23 -3.22
N PRO A 104 11.80 2.48 -2.87
CA PRO A 104 11.01 3.64 -3.25
C PRO A 104 10.91 3.87 -4.77
N HIS A 105 11.93 3.49 -5.55
CA HIS A 105 11.94 3.68 -7.01
C HIS A 105 10.92 2.77 -7.71
N ARG A 106 10.64 1.60 -7.12
CA ARG A 106 9.63 0.65 -7.59
C ARG A 106 8.32 0.74 -6.81
N SER A 107 8.19 1.69 -5.89
CA SER A 107 7.04 1.83 -4.98
C SER A 107 6.70 0.51 -4.27
N ALA A 108 7.75 -0.21 -3.85
CA ALA A 108 7.67 -1.54 -3.27
C ALA A 108 8.03 -1.54 -1.79
N LEU A 109 7.23 -2.23 -0.98
CA LEU A 109 7.45 -2.41 0.45
C LEU A 109 7.33 -3.89 0.82
N LEU A 110 8.25 -4.39 1.63
CA LEU A 110 8.09 -5.65 2.34
C LEU A 110 7.70 -5.33 3.77
N LEU A 111 6.54 -5.81 4.21
CA LEU A 111 5.92 -5.50 5.49
C LEU A 111 5.75 -6.77 6.33
N GLU A 112 5.71 -6.64 7.66
CA GLU A 112 5.21 -7.73 8.49
C GLU A 112 3.77 -8.08 8.08
N ARG A 113 3.43 -9.37 8.12
CA ARG A 113 2.07 -9.80 7.80
C ARG A 113 1.16 -9.59 9.01
N LEU A 114 0.13 -8.77 8.82
CA LEU A 114 -0.92 -8.57 9.83
C LEU A 114 -1.99 -9.67 9.76
N HIS A 115 -2.76 -9.80 10.84
CA HIS A 115 -3.96 -10.63 10.86
C HIS A 115 -5.13 -9.90 10.19
N PRO A 116 -6.07 -10.63 9.54
CA PRO A 116 -7.20 -10.04 8.81
C PRO A 116 -8.34 -9.60 9.74
N VAL A 117 -8.02 -9.06 10.92
CA VAL A 117 -9.01 -8.61 11.90
C VAL A 117 -9.06 -7.09 11.87
N ASP A 118 -10.22 -6.54 11.55
CA ASP A 118 -10.51 -5.12 11.58
C ASP A 118 -11.43 -4.75 12.76
N LEU A 119 -11.67 -3.44 12.91
CA LEU A 119 -12.50 -2.91 13.99
C LEU A 119 -14.00 -2.93 13.66
N ASP A 120 -14.41 -3.28 12.43
CA ASP A 120 -15.81 -3.24 12.00
C ASP A 120 -16.67 -4.28 12.72
N SER A 121 -16.01 -5.32 13.25
CA SER A 121 -16.64 -6.36 14.07
C SER A 121 -16.82 -5.99 15.55
N LEU A 122 -16.26 -4.86 16.01
CA LEU A 122 -16.30 -4.47 17.42
C LEU A 122 -17.43 -3.48 17.73
N PRO A 123 -17.95 -3.49 18.97
CA PRO A 123 -18.74 -2.37 19.48
C PRO A 123 -17.98 -1.05 19.34
N VAL A 124 -18.69 0.03 18.98
CA VAL A 124 -18.08 1.34 18.67
C VAL A 124 -17.18 1.86 19.80
N LEU A 125 -17.58 1.68 21.06
CA LEU A 125 -16.77 2.14 22.20
C LEU A 125 -15.45 1.38 22.30
N ASP A 126 -15.48 0.06 22.11
CA ASP A 126 -14.28 -0.78 22.12
C ASP A 126 -13.35 -0.42 20.95
N ALA A 127 -13.91 -0.17 19.76
CA ALA A 127 -13.15 0.31 18.61
C ALA A 127 -12.50 1.67 18.89
N CYS A 128 -13.21 2.61 19.53
CA CYS A 128 -12.67 3.90 19.93
C CYS A 128 -11.51 3.77 20.92
N GLU A 129 -11.59 2.85 21.88
CA GLU A 129 -10.50 2.60 22.83
C GLU A 129 -9.23 2.09 22.12
N VAL A 130 -9.39 1.16 21.17
CA VAL A 130 -8.27 0.66 20.35
C VAL A 130 -7.65 1.78 19.52
N VAL A 131 -8.47 2.61 18.87
CA VAL A 131 -8.01 3.76 18.08
C VAL A 131 -7.27 4.76 18.96
N ALA A 132 -7.80 5.13 20.13
CA ALA A 132 -7.16 6.06 21.05
C ALA A 132 -5.79 5.54 21.53
N ALA A 133 -5.70 4.25 21.86
CA ALA A 133 -4.46 3.62 22.27
C ALA A 133 -3.41 3.52 21.12
N LEU A 134 -3.86 3.31 19.88
CA LEU A 134 -2.98 3.38 18.70
C LEU A 134 -2.54 4.81 18.42
N TYR A 135 -3.45 5.78 18.48
CA TYR A 135 -3.17 7.18 18.22
C TYR A 135 -2.09 7.72 19.15
N ALA A 136 -2.13 7.40 20.45
CA ALA A 136 -1.09 7.80 21.40
C ALA A 136 0.32 7.31 21.01
N ARG A 137 0.42 6.17 20.31
CA ARG A 137 1.69 5.61 19.81
C ARG A 137 2.10 6.20 18.46
N LEU A 138 1.13 6.48 17.59
CA LEU A 138 1.34 7.02 16.25
C LEU A 138 1.63 8.53 16.26
N HIS A 139 1.15 9.24 17.28
CA HIS A 139 1.28 10.68 17.43
C HIS A 139 2.68 11.08 17.91
N VAL A 140 3.63 11.01 16.98
CA VAL A 140 5.02 11.41 17.16
C VAL A 140 5.36 12.60 16.26
N PRO A 141 6.43 13.37 16.56
CA PRO A 141 6.88 14.44 15.68
C PRO A 141 7.14 13.94 14.26
N ALA A 142 6.58 14.66 13.28
CA ALA A 142 6.76 14.38 11.87
C ALA A 142 8.23 14.58 11.44
N LEU A 143 8.65 13.77 10.47
CA LEU A 143 9.95 13.95 9.81
C LEU A 143 9.91 15.21 8.92
N PRO A 144 10.99 16.01 8.84
CA PRO A 144 11.01 17.24 8.04
C PRO A 144 10.87 16.99 6.53
N GLN A 145 11.10 15.77 6.06
CA GLN A 145 10.93 15.36 4.67
C GLN A 145 9.45 15.21 4.27
N LEU A 146 8.54 15.06 5.24
CA LEU A 146 7.13 14.80 4.94
C LEU A 146 6.45 16.09 4.47
N ARG A 147 5.67 15.96 3.38
CA ARG A 147 4.75 17.02 2.97
C ARG A 147 3.70 17.25 4.08
N PRO A 148 3.45 18.51 4.47
CA PRO A 148 2.43 18.79 5.47
C PRO A 148 1.03 18.57 4.90
N LEU A 149 0.08 18.18 5.74
CA LEU A 149 -1.32 18.03 5.32
C LEU A 149 -1.87 19.31 4.67
N THR A 150 -1.41 20.48 5.12
CA THR A 150 -1.81 21.78 4.57
C THR A 150 -1.47 21.94 3.09
N SER A 151 -0.37 21.34 2.59
CA SER A 151 -0.05 21.41 1.15
C SER A 151 -1.03 20.59 0.31
N TYR A 152 -1.46 19.43 0.82
CA TYR A 152 -2.48 18.61 0.15
C TYR A 152 -3.84 19.32 0.13
N VAL A 153 -4.25 19.89 1.27
CA VAL A 153 -5.52 20.64 1.38
C VAL A 153 -5.53 21.86 0.45
N ALA A 154 -4.43 22.61 0.38
CA ALA A 154 -4.31 23.74 -0.55
C ALA A 154 -4.50 23.29 -2.00
N ARG A 155 -3.76 22.26 -2.43
CA ARG A 155 -3.87 21.68 -3.78
C ARG A 155 -5.30 21.23 -4.10
N TRP A 156 -5.94 20.47 -3.21
CA TRP A 156 -7.31 19.99 -3.44
C TRP A 156 -8.32 21.14 -3.51
N THR A 157 -8.14 22.17 -2.68
CA THR A 157 -9.02 23.35 -2.68
C THR A 157 -8.84 24.17 -3.97
N GLU A 158 -7.62 24.33 -4.46
CA GLU A 158 -7.35 24.98 -5.75
C GLU A 158 -7.96 24.21 -6.91
N GLN A 159 -7.80 22.88 -6.94
CA GLN A 159 -8.43 22.03 -7.95
C GLN A 159 -9.95 22.14 -7.92
N LEU A 160 -10.55 22.09 -6.72
CA LEU A 160 -11.99 22.26 -6.54
C LEU A 160 -12.46 23.65 -7.01
N ALA A 161 -11.72 24.70 -6.69
CA ALA A 161 -12.05 26.07 -7.10
C ALA A 161 -11.92 26.29 -8.63
N ALA A 162 -11.06 25.51 -9.29
CA ALA A 162 -10.89 25.54 -10.74
C ALA A 162 -11.97 24.77 -11.51
N LEU A 163 -12.80 23.95 -10.83
CA LEU A 163 -13.89 23.24 -11.48
C LEU A 163 -14.97 24.21 -11.99
N PRO A 164 -15.54 23.95 -13.18
CA PRO A 164 -16.68 24.73 -13.64
C PRO A 164 -17.90 24.50 -12.75
N ARG A 165 -18.83 25.46 -12.70
CA ARG A 165 -19.99 25.41 -11.80
C ARG A 165 -20.94 24.25 -12.08
N ASP A 166 -20.91 23.72 -13.29
CA ASP A 166 -21.68 22.58 -13.78
C ASP A 166 -20.86 21.28 -13.76
N ALA A 167 -19.70 21.26 -13.12
CA ALA A 167 -18.92 20.04 -12.96
C ALA A 167 -19.78 18.93 -12.33
N PRO A 168 -19.77 17.72 -12.90
CA PRO A 168 -20.53 16.62 -12.36
C PRO A 168 -20.03 16.29 -10.95
N LEU A 169 -20.92 16.36 -9.97
CA LEU A 169 -20.62 15.90 -8.62
C LEU A 169 -20.51 14.37 -8.64
N PRO A 170 -19.51 13.77 -7.97
CA PRO A 170 -19.46 12.33 -7.81
C PRO A 170 -20.78 11.86 -7.19
N HIS A 171 -21.37 10.81 -7.77
CA HIS A 171 -22.50 10.15 -7.15
C HIS A 171 -22.09 9.68 -5.75
N ARG A 172 -22.97 9.86 -4.76
CA ARG A 172 -22.70 9.42 -3.37
C ARG A 172 -22.20 7.97 -3.39
N LEU A 173 -21.03 7.75 -2.81
CA LEU A 173 -20.47 6.45 -2.48
C LEU A 173 -21.37 5.74 -1.45
#